data_AF-A0A3N5J5M2-F1
#
_entry.id   AF-A0A3N5J5M2-F1
#
_cell.length_a   1.000
_cell.length_b   1.000
_cell.length_c   1.000
_cell.angle_alpha   90.00
_cell.angle_beta   90.00
_cell.angle_gamma   90.00
#
_symmetry.space_group_name_H-M   'P 1'
#
loop_
_entity.id
_entity.type
_entity.pdbx_description
1 polymer ?
#
loop_
_entity_poly.entity_id
_entity_poly.type
_entity_poly.pdbx_seq_one_letter_code
_entity_poly.pdbx_strand_id
1 'polypeptide(L)'
;MKKQFVSTYFGTVLLLFCLLFQMNPVLAQNKVSDAQTQERLQAIRHMLEQGKPNANRWWYGWLIGYSAATIGQGAVYLTSEDKETRQDMALGAATTFLGAMGQLIAPMVPGTASDRLAQFSENTLEERSNKLLKAEELLRECALQEKVGRSWKTHAITGAVNLSSGLIVWLGFKRSFWEGVGNFALNTVITEAQIWSQPTRAVEDYDNYRNTHQSGEKLGAQKFAPSWSVVLSPGRVGISILF
;
A
#
# COMPACT_ATOMS: atom_id res chain seq x y z
N MET A 1 50.97 -9.35 66.26
CA MET A 1 49.54 -9.72 66.08
C MET A 1 48.70 -8.71 65.27
N LYS A 2 49.24 -7.97 64.29
CA LYS A 2 48.45 -6.99 63.50
C LYS A 2 48.47 -7.18 61.96
N LYS A 3 49.28 -8.11 61.41
CA LYS A 3 49.44 -8.29 59.96
C LYS A 3 48.51 -9.32 59.32
N GLN A 4 47.89 -10.22 60.08
CA GLN A 4 47.02 -11.27 59.52
C GLN A 4 45.57 -10.83 59.31
N PHE A 5 45.11 -9.76 59.97
CA PHE A 5 43.70 -9.36 59.89
C PHE A 5 43.37 -8.60 58.58
N VAL A 6 44.33 -7.88 57.97
CA VAL A 6 44.06 -7.06 56.77
C VAL A 6 43.97 -7.91 55.48
N SER A 7 44.63 -9.07 55.44
CA SER A 7 44.67 -9.92 54.24
C SER A 7 43.33 -10.61 53.92
N THR A 8 42.53 -10.90 54.94
CA THR A 8 41.29 -11.68 54.79
C THR A 8 40.11 -10.82 54.31
N TYR A 9 40.09 -9.54 54.68
CA TYR A 9 39.05 -8.58 54.22
C TYR A 9 39.32 -8.09 52.79
N PHE A 10 40.59 -7.95 52.39
CA PHE A 10 40.93 -7.55 51.03
C PHE A 10 40.54 -8.62 50.00
N GLY A 11 40.74 -9.90 50.34
CA GLY A 11 40.34 -11.02 49.48
C GLY A 11 38.82 -11.18 49.34
N THR A 12 38.05 -10.93 50.40
CA THR A 12 36.58 -11.04 50.38
C THR A 12 35.90 -9.86 49.68
N VAL A 13 36.44 -8.64 49.79
CA VAL A 13 35.96 -7.48 49.03
C VAL A 13 36.25 -7.64 47.54
N LEU A 14 37.42 -8.18 47.16
CA LEU A 14 37.76 -8.42 45.75
C LEU A 14 36.91 -9.54 45.12
N LEU A 15 36.56 -10.59 45.88
CA LEU A 15 35.69 -11.68 45.41
C LEU A 15 34.24 -11.23 45.25
N LEU A 16 33.73 -10.37 46.15
CA LEU A 16 32.41 -9.73 46.00
C LEU A 16 32.37 -8.76 44.82
N PHE A 17 33.47 -8.03 44.55
CA PHE A 17 33.56 -7.14 43.40
C PHE A 17 33.62 -7.90 42.06
N CYS A 18 34.31 -9.04 42.01
CA CYS A 18 34.35 -9.91 40.84
C CYS A 18 33.02 -10.64 40.59
N LEU A 19 32.30 -11.05 41.64
CA LEU A 19 30.96 -11.67 41.50
C LEU A 19 29.90 -10.65 41.03
N LEU A 20 30.03 -9.38 41.41
CA LEU A 20 29.14 -8.30 40.95
C LEU A 20 29.42 -7.88 39.49
N PHE A 21 30.60 -8.21 38.93
CA PHE A 21 30.96 -7.93 37.54
C PHE A 21 30.63 -9.07 36.56
N GLN A 22 30.08 -10.20 37.03
CA GLN A 22 29.63 -11.30 36.16
C GLN A 22 28.17 -11.18 35.69
N MET A 23 27.49 -10.08 36.01
CA MET A 23 26.29 -9.70 35.28
C MET A 23 26.69 -9.14 33.92
N ASN A 24 27.13 -10.02 33.02
CA ASN A 24 27.00 -9.74 31.60
C ASN A 24 25.55 -9.34 31.39
N PRO A 25 25.23 -8.11 30.90
CA PRO A 25 23.99 -7.98 30.21
C PRO A 25 24.14 -8.96 29.05
N VAL A 26 23.45 -10.11 29.14
CA VAL A 26 23.00 -10.80 27.94
C VAL A 26 22.43 -9.65 27.13
N LEU A 27 23.14 -9.27 26.07
CA LEU A 27 22.66 -8.31 25.10
C LEU A 27 21.30 -8.87 24.71
N ALA A 28 20.25 -8.28 25.28
CA ALA A 28 18.89 -8.54 24.90
C ALA A 28 18.87 -8.11 23.43
N GLN A 29 19.10 -9.08 22.56
CA GLN A 29 19.09 -8.89 21.14
C GLN A 29 17.67 -8.43 20.85
N ASN A 30 17.53 -7.15 20.54
CA ASN A 30 16.38 -6.57 19.85
C ASN A 30 16.24 -7.14 18.41
N LYS A 31 16.67 -8.38 18.17
CA LYS A 31 16.28 -9.17 17.01
C LYS A 31 14.95 -9.80 17.40
N VAL A 32 13.89 -9.39 16.71
CA VAL A 32 12.67 -10.20 16.57
C VAL A 32 13.09 -11.66 16.50
N SER A 33 12.58 -12.48 17.44
CA SER A 33 12.98 -13.89 17.52
C SER A 33 12.79 -14.55 16.16
N ASP A 34 13.66 -15.49 15.80
CA ASP A 34 13.57 -16.18 14.51
C ASP A 34 12.16 -16.75 14.24
N ALA A 35 11.53 -17.28 15.29
CA ALA A 35 10.14 -17.72 15.26
C ALA A 35 9.15 -16.60 14.92
N GLN A 36 9.32 -15.41 15.49
CA GLN A 36 8.49 -14.23 15.19
C GLN A 36 8.74 -13.71 13.76
N THR A 37 9.97 -13.80 13.26
CA THR A 37 10.30 -13.44 11.87
C THR A 37 9.59 -14.36 10.89
N GLN A 38 9.60 -15.67 11.16
CA GLN A 38 8.89 -16.65 10.35
C GLN A 38 7.37 -16.48 10.41
N GLU A 39 6.81 -16.25 11.60
CA GLU A 39 5.38 -15.99 11.78
C GLU A 39 4.93 -14.80 10.93
N ARG A 40 5.62 -13.65 11.06
CA ARG A 40 5.33 -12.45 10.29
C ARG A 40 5.46 -12.69 8.79
N LEU A 41 6.52 -13.39 8.36
CA LEU A 41 6.74 -13.70 6.96
C LEU A 41 5.63 -14.60 6.40
N GLN A 42 5.17 -15.60 7.16
CA GLN A 42 4.05 -16.46 6.78
C GLN A 42 2.73 -15.68 6.70
N ALA A 43 2.47 -14.80 7.66
CA ALA A 43 1.28 -13.94 7.64
C ALA A 43 1.23 -13.04 6.41
N ILE A 44 2.34 -12.36 6.08
CA ILE A 44 2.39 -11.51 4.88
C ILE A 44 2.28 -12.34 3.61
N ARG A 45 2.97 -13.49 3.52
CA ARG A 45 2.86 -14.39 2.37
C ARG A 45 1.40 -14.78 2.11
N HIS A 46 0.67 -15.14 3.16
CA HIS A 46 -0.74 -15.47 3.08
C HIS A 46 -1.60 -14.30 2.59
N MET A 47 -1.37 -13.08 3.10
CA MET A 47 -2.07 -11.86 2.64
C MET A 47 -1.83 -11.60 1.14
N LEU A 48 -0.57 -11.70 0.69
CA LEU A 48 -0.21 -11.50 -0.72
C LEU A 48 -0.86 -12.58 -1.62
N GLU A 49 -0.84 -13.84 -1.20
CA GLU A 49 -1.48 -14.95 -1.93
C GLU A 49 -3.00 -14.78 -2.03
N GLN A 50 -3.65 -14.30 -0.97
CA GLN A 50 -5.10 -14.05 -0.97
C GLN A 50 -5.51 -12.84 -1.82
N GLY A 51 -4.66 -11.81 -1.93
CA GLY A 51 -4.91 -10.65 -2.78
C GLY A 51 -4.77 -10.93 -4.28
N LYS A 52 -3.86 -11.84 -4.65
CA LYS A 52 -3.50 -12.17 -6.04
C LYS A 52 -4.68 -12.46 -6.99
N PRO A 53 -5.62 -13.37 -6.69
CA PRO A 53 -6.62 -13.80 -7.67
C PRO A 53 -7.58 -12.68 -8.09
N ASN A 54 -8.04 -11.86 -7.14
CA ASN A 54 -8.97 -10.76 -7.43
C ASN A 54 -8.27 -9.62 -8.18
N ALA A 55 -7.02 -9.31 -7.80
CA ALA A 55 -6.21 -8.33 -8.53
C ALA A 55 -5.97 -8.75 -9.98
N ASN A 56 -5.58 -10.01 -10.21
CA ASN A 56 -5.39 -10.54 -11.56
C ASN A 56 -6.70 -10.56 -12.36
N ARG A 57 -7.81 -11.03 -11.78
CA ARG A 57 -9.11 -11.04 -12.48
C ARG A 57 -9.53 -9.65 -12.91
N TRP A 58 -9.39 -8.66 -12.03
CA TRP A 58 -9.71 -7.27 -12.34
C TRP A 58 -8.78 -6.73 -13.44
N TRP A 59 -7.46 -6.92 -13.30
CA TRP A 59 -6.48 -6.42 -14.26
C TRP A 59 -6.66 -7.03 -15.66
N TYR A 60 -6.72 -8.36 -15.76
CA TYR A 60 -6.97 -9.05 -17.03
C TYR A 60 -8.34 -8.71 -17.61
N GLY A 61 -9.38 -8.58 -16.77
CA GLY A 61 -10.73 -8.23 -17.22
C GLY A 61 -10.76 -6.87 -17.92
N TRP A 62 -10.17 -5.84 -17.31
CA TRP A 62 -10.10 -4.51 -17.92
C TRP A 62 -9.15 -4.46 -19.11
N LEU A 63 -7.99 -5.12 -19.04
CA LEU A 63 -7.04 -5.16 -20.16
C LEU A 63 -7.67 -5.82 -21.39
N ILE A 64 -8.32 -6.98 -21.23
CA ILE A 64 -9.00 -7.69 -22.31
C ILE A 64 -10.17 -6.85 -22.84
N GLY A 65 -10.97 -6.27 -21.94
CA GLY A 65 -12.11 -5.43 -22.31
C GLY A 65 -11.69 -4.24 -23.18
N TYR A 66 -10.69 -3.47 -22.74
CA TYR A 66 -10.17 -2.35 -23.52
C TYR A 66 -9.49 -2.78 -24.82
N SER A 67 -8.73 -3.87 -24.82
CA SER A 67 -8.08 -4.37 -26.04
C SER A 67 -9.10 -4.81 -27.08
N ALA A 68 -10.13 -5.55 -26.65
CA ALA A 68 -11.21 -6.00 -27.52
C ALA A 68 -12.01 -4.81 -28.08
N ALA A 69 -12.31 -3.81 -27.25
CA ALA A 69 -12.99 -2.59 -27.69
C ALA A 69 -12.15 -1.82 -28.71
N THR A 70 -10.85 -1.66 -28.46
CA THR A 70 -9.91 -1.00 -29.39
C THR A 70 -9.94 -1.66 -30.76
N ILE A 71 -9.78 -2.99 -30.80
CA ILE A 71 -9.75 -3.76 -32.05
C ILE A 71 -11.12 -3.69 -32.74
N GLY A 72 -12.21 -3.88 -32.00
CA GLY A 72 -13.56 -3.85 -32.54
C GLY A 72 -13.92 -2.50 -33.15
N GLN A 73 -13.67 -1.41 -32.42
CA GLN A 73 -13.90 -0.05 -32.91
C GLN A 73 -12.98 0.28 -34.09
N GLY A 74 -11.70 -0.12 -34.05
CA GLY A 74 -10.78 0.04 -35.17
C GLY A 74 -11.24 -0.70 -36.44
N ALA A 75 -11.79 -1.91 -36.30
CA ALA A 75 -12.35 -2.66 -37.42
C ALA A 75 -13.57 -1.94 -38.03
N VAL A 76 -14.52 -1.49 -37.20
CA VAL A 76 -15.69 -0.74 -37.68
C VAL A 76 -15.30 0.59 -38.31
N TYR A 77 -14.29 1.28 -37.78
CA TYR A 77 -13.74 2.48 -38.40
C TYR A 77 -13.26 2.22 -39.83
N LEU A 78 -12.56 1.11 -40.07
CA LEU A 78 -12.01 0.78 -41.39
C LEU A 78 -13.09 0.37 -42.39
N THR A 79 -14.16 -0.29 -41.94
CA THR A 79 -15.22 -0.81 -42.81
C THR A 79 -16.42 0.13 -42.99
N SER A 80 -16.60 1.11 -42.12
CA SER A 80 -17.71 2.05 -42.21
C SER A 80 -17.46 3.14 -43.25
N GLU A 81 -18.49 3.43 -44.05
CA GLU A 81 -18.54 4.57 -44.99
C GLU A 81 -19.16 5.81 -44.35
N ASP A 82 -19.93 5.64 -43.26
CA ASP A 82 -20.58 6.76 -42.56
C ASP A 82 -19.58 7.58 -41.74
N LYS A 83 -19.56 8.89 -41.98
CA LYS A 83 -18.57 9.79 -41.39
C LYS A 83 -18.71 9.86 -39.87
N GLU A 84 -19.92 9.97 -39.34
CA GLU A 84 -20.15 10.10 -37.89
C GLU A 84 -19.73 8.81 -37.17
N THR A 85 -20.12 7.67 -37.71
CA THR A 85 -19.70 6.35 -37.22
C THR A 85 -18.18 6.22 -37.23
N ARG A 86 -17.51 6.62 -38.33
CA ARG A 86 -16.03 6.60 -38.38
C ARG A 86 -15.42 7.49 -37.31
N GLN A 87 -15.95 8.69 -37.09
CA GLN A 87 -15.46 9.60 -36.06
C GLN A 87 -15.60 9.01 -34.66
N ASP A 88 -16.75 8.43 -34.34
CA ASP A 88 -17.01 7.80 -33.04
C ASP A 88 -16.12 6.58 -32.81
N MET A 89 -15.95 5.75 -33.83
CA MET A 89 -15.11 4.57 -33.76
C MET A 89 -13.62 4.91 -33.64
N ALA A 90 -13.15 5.95 -34.35
CA ALA A 90 -11.77 6.42 -34.22
C ALA A 90 -11.50 6.97 -32.82
N LEU A 91 -12.39 7.83 -32.30
CA LEU A 91 -12.25 8.38 -30.95
C LEU A 91 -12.34 7.29 -29.89
N GLY A 92 -13.31 6.39 -30.01
CA GLY A 92 -13.49 5.25 -29.10
C GLY A 92 -12.30 4.30 -29.11
N ALA A 93 -11.77 3.95 -30.29
CA ALA A 93 -10.57 3.11 -30.39
C ALA A 93 -9.36 3.80 -29.73
N ALA A 94 -9.22 5.11 -29.88
CA ALA A 94 -8.14 5.85 -29.23
C ALA A 94 -8.29 5.87 -27.70
N THR A 95 -9.50 6.11 -27.17
CA THR A 95 -9.72 6.14 -25.71
C THR A 95 -9.58 4.78 -25.07
N THR A 96 -10.08 3.72 -25.71
CA THR A 96 -9.94 2.34 -25.22
C THR A 96 -8.51 1.85 -25.33
N PHE A 97 -7.77 2.24 -26.38
CA PHE A 97 -6.33 1.98 -26.48
C PHE A 97 -5.55 2.61 -25.34
N LEU A 98 -5.85 3.87 -24.98
CA LEU A 98 -5.25 4.53 -23.82
C LEU A 98 -5.57 3.78 -22.52
N GLY A 99 -6.80 3.27 -22.37
CA GLY A 99 -7.18 2.42 -21.24
C GLY A 99 -6.35 1.13 -21.15
N ALA A 100 -6.18 0.42 -22.27
CA ALA A 100 -5.34 -0.78 -22.35
C ALA A 100 -3.86 -0.48 -22.06
N MET A 101 -3.33 0.60 -22.64
CA MET A 101 -1.95 1.04 -22.41
C MET A 101 -1.71 1.40 -20.94
N GLY A 102 -2.67 2.08 -20.30
CA GLY A 102 -2.61 2.38 -18.87
C GLY A 102 -2.50 1.12 -18.01
N GLN A 103 -3.23 0.05 -18.36
CA GLN A 103 -3.13 -1.24 -17.67
C GLN A 103 -1.74 -1.89 -17.81
N LEU A 104 -1.07 -1.73 -18.96
CA LEU A 104 0.26 -2.29 -19.22
C LEU A 104 1.39 -1.50 -18.55
N ILE A 105 1.28 -0.17 -18.49
CA ILE A 105 2.29 0.69 -17.85
C ILE A 105 2.23 0.59 -16.33
N ALA A 106 1.03 0.41 -15.77
CA ALA A 106 0.81 0.33 -14.33
C ALA A 106 0.12 -0.99 -13.94
N PRO A 107 0.81 -2.15 -14.08
CA PRO A 107 0.23 -3.43 -13.72
C PRO A 107 -0.07 -3.52 -12.22
N MET A 108 -1.10 -4.30 -11.86
CA MET A 108 -1.48 -4.54 -10.47
C MET A 108 -0.39 -5.32 -9.72
N VAL A 109 0.30 -4.64 -8.80
CA VAL A 109 1.32 -5.20 -7.91
C VAL A 109 0.77 -6.38 -7.09
N PRO A 110 -0.46 -6.33 -6.50
CA PRO A 110 -1.00 -7.48 -5.78
C PRO A 110 -1.11 -8.75 -6.64
N GLY A 111 -1.20 -8.62 -7.97
CA GLY A 111 -1.26 -9.75 -8.91
C GLY A 111 0.03 -10.56 -9.03
N THR A 112 1.17 -10.00 -8.62
CA THR A 112 2.51 -10.62 -8.75
C THR A 112 3.35 -10.58 -7.46
N ALA A 113 2.90 -9.88 -6.42
CA ALA A 113 3.66 -9.67 -5.18
C ALA A 113 4.05 -10.99 -4.47
N SER A 114 3.17 -11.99 -4.44
CA SER A 114 3.50 -13.30 -3.87
C SER A 114 4.66 -13.98 -4.62
N ASP A 115 4.66 -13.86 -5.95
CA ASP A 115 5.66 -14.49 -6.81
C ASP A 115 7.00 -13.76 -6.68
N ARG A 116 6.96 -12.42 -6.60
CA ARG A 116 8.14 -11.59 -6.26
C ARG A 116 8.72 -11.99 -4.90
N LEU A 117 7.88 -12.21 -3.89
CA LEU A 117 8.35 -12.64 -2.56
C LEU A 117 8.97 -14.04 -2.58
N ALA A 118 8.42 -14.96 -3.39
CA ALA A 118 8.92 -16.33 -3.50
C ALA A 118 10.36 -16.42 -4.05
N GLN A 119 10.83 -15.41 -4.78
CA GLN A 119 12.18 -15.36 -5.35
C GLN A 119 13.29 -15.13 -4.31
N PHE A 120 12.96 -14.70 -3.09
CA PHE A 120 13.95 -14.44 -2.06
C PHE A 120 14.26 -15.70 -1.24
N SER A 121 15.54 -15.93 -0.95
CA SER A 121 16.03 -17.03 -0.10
C SER A 121 15.59 -16.88 1.37
N GLU A 122 15.47 -17.99 2.08
CA GLU A 122 15.09 -18.05 3.50
C GLU A 122 15.89 -19.10 4.30
N ASN A 123 17.07 -19.49 3.80
CA ASN A 123 17.85 -20.60 4.35
C ASN A 123 18.63 -20.24 5.62
N THR A 124 18.98 -18.96 5.78
CA THR A 124 19.69 -18.42 6.94
C THR A 124 18.83 -17.44 7.73
N LEU A 125 19.25 -17.12 8.95
CA LEU A 125 18.60 -16.09 9.78
C LEU A 125 18.62 -14.71 9.12
N GLU A 126 19.74 -14.36 8.48
CA GLU A 126 19.92 -13.07 7.81
C GLU A 126 19.03 -12.99 6.56
N GLU A 127 19.00 -14.04 5.75
CA GLU A 127 18.11 -14.11 4.58
C GLU A 127 16.63 -14.02 4.97
N ARG A 128 16.21 -14.68 6.07
CA ARG A 128 14.84 -14.56 6.59
C ARG A 128 14.49 -13.15 7.04
N SER A 129 15.41 -12.47 7.73
CA SER A 129 15.22 -11.08 8.14
C SER A 129 15.12 -10.15 6.92
N ASN A 130 15.99 -10.32 5.93
CA ASN A 130 15.96 -9.54 4.68
C ASN A 130 14.67 -9.81 3.87
N LYS A 131 14.23 -11.07 3.81
CA LYS A 131 12.99 -11.45 3.14
C LYS A 131 11.76 -10.88 3.84
N LEU A 132 11.76 -10.79 5.17
CA LEU A 132 10.70 -10.12 5.92
C LEU A 132 10.60 -8.64 5.56
N LEU A 133 11.73 -7.91 5.49
CA LEU A 133 11.74 -6.51 5.06
C LEU A 133 11.15 -6.35 3.65
N LYS A 134 11.48 -7.27 2.73
CA LYS A 134 10.91 -7.27 1.37
C LYS A 134 9.43 -7.63 1.35
N ALA A 135 8.99 -8.54 2.20
CA ALA A 135 7.58 -8.88 2.34
C ALA A 135 6.76 -7.65 2.79
N GLU A 136 7.25 -6.92 3.80
CA GLU A 136 6.61 -5.70 4.31
C GLU A 136 6.58 -4.57 3.28
N GLU A 137 7.67 -4.42 2.52
CA GLU A 137 7.74 -3.48 1.40
C GLU A 137 6.67 -3.80 0.33
N LEU A 138 6.58 -5.07 -0.07
CA LEU A 138 5.58 -5.54 -1.05
C LEU A 138 4.15 -5.34 -0.55
N LEU A 139 3.85 -5.67 0.70
CA LEU A 139 2.52 -5.46 1.29
C LEU A 139 2.14 -3.98 1.30
N ARG A 140 3.09 -3.10 1.65
CA ARG A 140 2.91 -1.64 1.60
C ARG A 140 2.71 -1.14 0.16
N GLU A 141 3.48 -1.63 -0.80
CA GLU A 141 3.33 -1.30 -2.23
C GLU A 141 1.92 -1.65 -2.73
N CYS A 142 1.45 -2.86 -2.43
CA CYS A 142 0.09 -3.30 -2.76
C CYS A 142 -0.97 -2.35 -2.19
N ALA A 143 -0.91 -2.05 -0.89
CA ALA A 143 -1.84 -1.15 -0.24
C ALA A 143 -1.80 0.28 -0.81
N LEU A 144 -0.60 0.79 -1.12
CA LEU A 144 -0.45 2.12 -1.71
C LEU A 144 -1.05 2.19 -3.11
N GLN A 145 -0.82 1.18 -3.94
CA GLN A 145 -1.38 1.14 -5.29
C GLN A 145 -2.91 1.11 -5.26
N GLU A 146 -3.51 0.32 -4.37
CA GLU A 146 -4.96 0.29 -4.18
C GLU A 146 -5.51 1.65 -3.70
N LYS A 147 -4.84 2.30 -2.74
CA LYS A 147 -5.22 3.66 -2.27
C LYS A 147 -5.14 4.70 -3.39
N VAL A 148 -4.07 4.67 -4.19
CA VAL A 148 -3.89 5.61 -5.31
C VAL A 148 -4.95 5.36 -6.38
N GLY A 149 -5.20 4.09 -6.75
CA GLY A 149 -6.18 3.73 -7.77
C GLY A 149 -7.60 4.22 -7.46
N ARG A 150 -7.98 4.26 -6.18
CA ARG A 150 -9.29 4.80 -5.73
C ARG A 150 -9.25 6.22 -5.17
N SER A 151 -8.15 6.93 -5.41
CA SER A 151 -8.00 8.30 -4.92
C SER A 151 -8.79 9.29 -5.78
N TRP A 152 -9.18 10.42 -5.18
CA TRP A 152 -9.80 11.53 -5.91
C TRP A 152 -8.96 12.02 -7.11
N LYS A 153 -7.63 11.86 -7.05
CA LYS A 153 -6.74 12.23 -8.16
C LYS A 153 -6.99 11.37 -9.38
N THR A 154 -7.22 10.07 -9.18
CA THR A 154 -7.56 9.15 -10.28
C THR A 154 -8.88 9.54 -10.91
N HIS A 155 -9.92 9.80 -10.11
CA HIS A 155 -11.22 10.30 -10.59
C HIS A 155 -11.09 11.62 -11.36
N ALA A 156 -10.25 12.55 -10.89
CA ALA A 156 -10.04 13.83 -11.55
C ALA A 156 -9.33 13.67 -12.91
N ILE A 157 -8.31 12.81 -12.98
CA ILE A 157 -7.56 12.53 -14.22
C ILE A 157 -8.47 11.85 -15.24
N THR A 158 -9.22 10.81 -14.84
CA THR A 158 -10.16 10.12 -15.74
C THR A 158 -11.29 11.06 -16.17
N GLY A 159 -11.82 11.87 -15.24
CA GLY A 159 -12.80 12.91 -15.53
C GLY A 159 -12.32 13.92 -16.57
N ALA A 160 -11.06 14.36 -16.49
CA ALA A 160 -10.46 15.27 -17.48
C ALA A 160 -10.35 14.63 -18.87
N VAL A 161 -9.94 13.36 -18.94
CA VAL A 161 -9.89 12.60 -20.21
C VAL A 161 -11.28 12.44 -20.81
N ASN A 162 -12.27 12.06 -19.99
CA ASN A 162 -13.65 11.86 -20.44
C ASN A 162 -14.27 13.18 -20.92
N LEU A 163 -14.03 14.27 -20.18
CA LEU A 163 -14.48 15.61 -20.57
C LEU A 163 -13.87 16.01 -21.92
N SER A 164 -12.58 15.75 -22.11
CA SER A 164 -11.89 16.02 -23.38
C SER A 164 -12.52 15.24 -24.54
N SER A 165 -12.89 13.97 -24.33
CA SER A 165 -13.60 13.17 -25.34
C SER A 165 -14.96 13.78 -25.71
N GLY A 166 -15.76 14.18 -24.72
CA GLY A 166 -17.04 14.86 -24.95
C GLY A 166 -16.89 16.20 -25.69
N LEU A 167 -15.86 16.97 -25.36
CA LEU A 167 -15.51 18.21 -26.06
C LEU A 167 -15.05 17.97 -27.51
N ILE A 168 -14.33 16.88 -27.78
CA ILE A 168 -13.97 16.50 -29.15
C ILE A 168 -15.23 16.19 -29.96
N VAL A 169 -16.19 15.46 -29.40
CA VAL A 169 -17.47 15.18 -30.08
C VAL A 169 -18.22 16.48 -30.39
N TRP A 170 -18.39 17.36 -29.40
CA TRP A 170 -19.14 18.60 -29.59
C TRP A 170 -18.42 19.60 -30.50
N LEU A 171 -17.19 19.98 -30.16
CA LEU A 171 -16.46 21.07 -30.80
C LEU A 171 -15.62 20.59 -31.99
N GLY A 172 -14.96 19.45 -31.85
CA GLY A 172 -14.08 18.88 -32.88
C GLY A 172 -14.86 18.28 -34.04
N PHE A 173 -15.82 17.41 -33.75
CA PHE A 173 -16.69 16.79 -34.75
C PHE A 173 -17.89 17.66 -35.12
N LYS A 174 -18.10 18.79 -34.43
CA LYS A 174 -19.19 19.76 -34.67
C LYS A 174 -20.58 19.12 -34.52
N ARG A 175 -20.71 18.16 -33.61
CA ARG A 175 -21.97 17.49 -33.27
C ARG A 175 -22.75 18.31 -32.23
N SER A 176 -23.96 17.90 -31.89
CA SER A 176 -24.76 18.63 -30.89
C SER A 176 -24.12 18.57 -29.51
N PHE A 177 -24.41 19.57 -28.67
CA PHE A 177 -23.95 19.61 -27.28
C PHE A 177 -24.35 18.34 -26.52
N TRP A 178 -25.56 17.83 -26.74
CA TRP A 178 -26.08 16.65 -26.06
C TRP A 178 -25.37 15.34 -26.48
N GLU A 179 -24.88 15.25 -27.71
CA GLU A 179 -24.03 14.12 -28.13
C GLU A 179 -22.68 14.14 -27.41
N GLY A 180 -22.09 15.33 -27.23
CA GLY A 180 -20.87 15.50 -26.43
C GLY A 180 -21.09 15.11 -24.95
N VAL A 181 -22.21 15.53 -24.35
CA VAL A 181 -22.60 15.14 -22.99
C VAL A 181 -22.83 13.62 -22.90
N GLY A 182 -23.50 13.03 -23.89
CA GLY A 182 -23.72 11.58 -23.94
C GLY A 182 -22.40 10.80 -23.98
N ASN A 183 -21.44 11.25 -24.78
CA ASN A 183 -20.11 10.66 -24.86
C ASN A 183 -19.33 10.79 -23.54
N PHE A 184 -19.35 11.99 -22.92
CA PHE A 184 -18.75 12.20 -21.61
C PHE A 184 -19.33 11.27 -20.54
N ALA A 185 -20.67 11.16 -20.49
CA ALA A 185 -21.37 10.35 -19.50
C ALA A 185 -21.04 8.86 -19.67
N LEU A 186 -21.07 8.35 -20.91
CA LEU A 186 -20.74 6.96 -21.20
C LEU A 186 -19.31 6.60 -20.79
N ASN A 187 -18.32 7.43 -21.18
CA ASN A 187 -16.94 7.21 -20.77
C ASN A 187 -16.77 7.27 -19.25
N THR A 188 -17.46 8.21 -18.59
CA THR A 188 -17.44 8.33 -17.12
C THR A 188 -17.97 7.09 -16.44
N VAL A 189 -19.08 6.52 -16.90
CA VAL A 189 -19.62 5.27 -16.35
C VAL A 189 -18.60 4.14 -16.43
N ILE A 190 -17.90 3.99 -17.57
CA ILE A 190 -16.89 2.95 -17.76
C ILE A 190 -15.69 3.17 -16.82
N THR A 191 -15.13 4.38 -16.77
CA THR A 191 -13.96 4.67 -15.93
C THR A 191 -14.28 4.59 -14.44
N GLU A 192 -15.46 5.04 -14.03
CA GLU A 192 -15.90 4.92 -12.64
C GLU A 192 -16.15 3.46 -12.27
N ALA A 193 -16.80 2.67 -13.15
CA ALA A 193 -16.94 1.24 -12.92
C ALA A 193 -15.59 0.55 -12.75
N GLN A 194 -14.57 0.95 -13.51
CA GLN A 194 -13.20 0.46 -13.35
C GLN A 194 -12.63 0.81 -11.98
N ILE A 195 -12.67 2.08 -11.58
CA ILE A 195 -12.12 2.54 -10.30
C ILE A 195 -12.84 1.88 -9.11
N TRP A 196 -14.17 1.85 -9.12
CA TRP A 196 -14.96 1.30 -8.01
C TRP A 196 -14.88 -0.22 -7.90
N SER A 197 -14.69 -0.92 -9.02
CA SER A 197 -14.48 -2.38 -9.03
C SER A 197 -13.06 -2.79 -8.63
N GLN A 198 -12.13 -1.84 -8.50
CA GLN A 198 -10.76 -2.13 -8.12
C GLN A 198 -10.70 -2.78 -6.72
N PRO A 199 -10.01 -3.93 -6.57
CA PRO A 199 -9.79 -4.56 -5.27
C PRO A 199 -9.10 -3.62 -4.27
N THR A 200 -9.48 -3.74 -3.00
CA THR A 200 -8.97 -2.92 -1.87
C THR A 200 -8.47 -3.75 -0.70
N ARG A 201 -8.27 -5.05 -0.91
CA ARG A 201 -7.93 -5.97 0.16
C ARG A 201 -6.56 -5.67 0.77
N ALA A 202 -5.58 -5.32 -0.05
CA ALA A 202 -4.23 -5.05 0.45
C ALA A 202 -4.19 -3.84 1.38
N VAL A 203 -5.10 -2.87 1.23
CA VAL A 203 -5.28 -1.78 2.20
C VAL A 203 -5.62 -2.31 3.58
N GLU A 204 -6.65 -3.16 3.67
CA GLU A 204 -7.11 -3.75 4.93
C GLU A 204 -6.03 -4.65 5.53
N ASP A 205 -5.43 -5.53 4.72
CA ASP A 205 -4.38 -6.45 5.15
C ASP A 205 -3.15 -5.69 5.69
N TYR A 206 -2.73 -4.60 5.02
CA TYR A 206 -1.61 -3.76 5.48
C TYR A 206 -1.93 -2.98 6.76
N ASP A 207 -3.12 -2.39 6.85
CA ASP A 207 -3.52 -1.64 8.03
C ASP A 207 -3.67 -2.59 9.25
N ASN A 208 -4.21 -3.80 9.05
CA ASN A 208 -4.26 -4.86 10.07
C ASN A 208 -2.84 -5.32 10.48
N TYR A 209 -1.97 -5.62 9.51
CA TYR A 209 -0.59 -6.03 9.77
C TYR A 209 0.16 -5.00 10.62
N ARG A 210 0.08 -3.71 10.23
CA ARG A 210 0.68 -2.60 10.96
C ARG A 210 0.13 -2.51 12.38
N ASN A 211 -1.17 -2.63 12.55
CA ASN A 211 -1.80 -2.52 13.85
C ASN A 211 -1.35 -3.64 14.80
N THR A 212 -1.17 -4.86 14.30
CA THR A 212 -0.74 -6.01 15.11
C THR A 212 0.77 -5.98 15.41
N HIS A 213 1.62 -5.68 14.42
CA HIS A 213 3.06 -5.89 14.55
C HIS A 213 3.86 -4.60 14.80
N GLN A 214 3.39 -3.44 14.30
CA GLN A 214 4.09 -2.15 14.48
C GLN A 214 3.54 -1.35 15.67
N SER A 215 2.29 -1.59 16.11
CA SER A 215 1.79 -0.98 17.36
C SER A 215 2.41 -1.62 18.61
N GLY A 216 2.86 -2.88 18.53
CA GLY A 216 3.63 -3.56 19.58
C GLY A 216 5.01 -2.93 19.81
N GLU A 217 5.69 -2.50 18.75
CA GLU A 217 6.92 -1.68 18.85
C GLU A 217 6.62 -0.27 19.42
N LYS A 218 5.44 0.30 19.10
CA LYS A 218 5.01 1.59 19.65
C LYS A 218 4.55 1.54 21.11
N LEU A 219 4.30 0.37 21.71
CA LEU A 219 4.05 0.28 23.15
C LEU A 219 5.32 0.49 24.00
N GLY A 220 6.51 0.46 23.39
CA GLY A 220 7.77 0.91 23.99
C GLY A 220 8.05 2.41 23.82
N ALA A 221 7.35 3.08 22.91
CA ALA A 221 7.32 4.54 22.82
C ALA A 221 6.10 5.00 23.60
N GLN A 222 6.28 5.39 24.87
CA GLN A 222 5.22 6.05 25.64
C GLN A 222 4.52 7.06 24.73
N LYS A 223 3.24 6.80 24.43
CA LYS A 223 2.37 7.84 23.90
C LYS A 223 2.32 8.89 24.99
N PHE A 224 3.10 9.96 24.83
CA PHE A 224 2.80 11.23 25.49
C PHE A 224 1.46 11.69 24.91
N ALA A 225 0.38 11.18 25.52
CA ALA A 225 -0.93 11.76 25.34
C ALA A 225 -0.90 13.04 26.19
N PRO A 226 -0.97 14.24 25.58
CA PRO A 226 -0.96 15.48 26.34
C PRO A 226 -2.13 15.43 27.32
N SER A 227 -1.79 15.36 28.61
CA SER A 227 -2.81 15.42 29.65
C SER A 227 -3.05 16.88 29.98
N TRP A 228 -4.29 17.30 29.84
CA TRP A 228 -4.73 18.63 30.25
C TRP A 228 -5.57 18.48 31.51
N SER A 229 -5.29 19.33 32.50
CA SER A 229 -6.12 19.45 33.68
C SER A 229 -6.49 20.92 33.87
N VAL A 230 -7.74 21.13 34.28
CA VAL A 230 -8.23 22.44 34.68
C VAL A 230 -8.22 22.48 36.19
N VAL A 231 -7.44 23.40 36.74
CA VAL A 231 -7.39 23.61 38.19
C VAL A 231 -8.22 24.84 38.51
N LEU A 232 -9.22 24.64 39.36
CA LEU A 232 -10.05 25.72 39.90
C LEU A 232 -9.55 26.07 41.30
N SER A 233 -9.25 27.35 41.51
CA SER A 233 -8.95 27.91 42.83
C SER A 233 -9.73 29.22 43.01
N PRO A 234 -10.05 29.66 44.24
CA PRO A 234 -10.83 30.88 44.45
C PRO A 234 -10.17 32.08 43.75
N GLY A 235 -10.85 32.64 42.74
CA GLY A 235 -10.38 33.79 41.96
C GLY A 235 -9.47 33.49 40.77
N ARG A 236 -9.13 32.22 40.47
CA ARG A 236 -8.29 31.85 39.32
C ARG A 236 -8.70 30.53 38.67
N VAL A 237 -8.71 30.53 37.33
CA VAL A 237 -8.77 29.32 36.51
C VAL A 237 -7.40 29.13 35.86
N GLY A 238 -6.78 27.96 36.08
CA GLY A 238 -5.52 27.59 35.44
C GLY A 238 -5.70 26.37 34.54
N ILE A 239 -5.04 26.38 33.39
CA ILE A 239 -4.93 25.21 32.50
C ILE A 239 -3.49 24.74 32.56
N SER A 240 -3.27 23.49 32.96
CA SER A 240 -1.96 22.85 32.93
C SER A 240 -1.93 21.87 31.76
N ILE A 241 -0.89 21.98 30.93
CA ILE A 241 -0.61 21.03 29.84
C ILE A 241 0.74 20.40 30.15
N LEU A 242 0.74 19.10 30.40
CA LEU A 242 1.96 18.31 30.55
C LEU A 242 2.25 17.64 29.20
N PHE A 243 3.42 17.95 28.64
CA PHE A 243 3.96 17.35 27.42
C PHE A 243 4.83 16.14 27.75
#